data_AF-A0A5B8W4X5-F1
#
_entry.id   AF-A0A5B8W4X5-F1
#
_cell.length_a   1.000
_cell.length_b   1.000
_cell.length_c   1.000
_cell.angle_alpha   90.00
_cell.angle_beta   90.00
_cell.angle_gamma   90.00
#
_symmetry.space_group_name_H-M   'P 1'
#
loop_
_entity.id
_entity.type
_entity.pdbx_description
1 polymer ?
#
loop_
_entity_poly.entity_id
_entity_poly.type
_entity_poly.pdbx_seq_one_letter_code
_entity_poly.pdbx_strand_id
1 'polypeptide(L)'
;MTDNISAYKFDWPPITVEGYKKAENKVIMVFNLDVRTPAKVDHVIQYVVGRTVWCSLNSPVNVNILLSFDFRGQGIIVTKTQSLKSELLRLLNKANINNQVSIDFLI
;
A
#
# COMPACT_ATOMS: atom_id res chain seq x y z
N MET A 1 -17.09 -7.71 -30.59
CA MET A 1 -15.75 -8.21 -30.24
C MET A 1 -15.43 -7.84 -28.79
N THR A 2 -16.27 -8.30 -27.86
CA THR A 2 -16.15 -8.06 -26.41
C THR A 2 -15.99 -9.37 -25.64
N ASP A 3 -15.75 -10.47 -26.36
CA ASP A 3 -15.94 -11.83 -25.84
C ASP A 3 -14.68 -12.46 -25.27
N ASN A 4 -13.61 -11.68 -25.07
CA ASN A 4 -12.36 -12.20 -24.49
C ASN A 4 -11.74 -11.25 -23.45
N ILE A 5 -12.56 -10.52 -22.69
CA ILE A 5 -12.09 -9.98 -21.41
C ILE A 5 -12.30 -11.08 -20.37
N SER A 6 -11.35 -11.99 -20.28
CA SER A 6 -11.23 -12.82 -19.08
C SER A 6 -10.87 -11.87 -17.94
N ALA A 7 -11.84 -11.57 -17.07
CA ALA A 7 -11.53 -11.02 -15.77
C ALA A 7 -10.51 -11.97 -15.13
N TYR A 8 -9.28 -11.50 -14.95
CA TYR A 8 -8.25 -12.25 -14.26
C TYR A 8 -8.85 -12.74 -12.94
N LYS A 9 -9.02 -14.07 -12.80
CA LYS A 9 -9.38 -14.68 -11.52
C LYS A 9 -8.18 -14.56 -10.60
N PHE A 10 -8.03 -13.39 -9.99
CA PHE A 10 -7.34 -13.26 -8.73
C PHE A 10 -8.29 -13.79 -7.66
N ASP A 11 -7.80 -14.61 -6.74
CA ASP A 11 -8.52 -15.01 -5.53
C ASP A 11 -8.63 -13.80 -4.56
N TRP A 12 -9.21 -12.70 -5.06
CA TRP A 12 -9.24 -11.30 -4.59
C TRP A 12 -8.14 -10.40 -5.20
N PRO A 13 -8.48 -9.32 -5.93
CA PRO A 13 -7.51 -8.33 -6.38
C PRO A 13 -7.04 -7.43 -5.22
N PRO A 14 -5.85 -6.82 -5.31
CA PRO A 14 -5.38 -5.84 -4.35
C PRO A 14 -6.33 -4.65 -4.27
N ILE A 15 -6.99 -4.46 -3.12
CA ILE A 15 -7.88 -3.31 -2.88
C ILE A 15 -7.11 -2.27 -2.07
N THR A 16 -7.05 -1.05 -2.59
CA THR A 16 -6.62 0.13 -1.85
C THR A 16 -7.85 0.97 -1.53
N VAL A 17 -8.28 1.02 -0.27
CA VAL A 17 -9.32 1.97 0.15
C VAL A 17 -8.65 3.29 0.51
N GLU A 18 -9.02 4.36 -0.19
CA GLU A 18 -8.46 5.70 0.01
C GLU A 18 -9.50 6.59 0.69
N GLY A 19 -9.11 7.25 1.78
CA GLY A 19 -9.94 8.20 2.48
C GLY A 19 -9.16 9.44 2.88
N TYR A 20 -9.67 10.63 2.59
CA TYR A 20 -9.11 11.88 3.08
C TYR A 20 -9.93 12.43 4.26
N LYS A 21 -9.30 12.57 5.42
CA LYS A 21 -9.90 13.17 6.61
C LYS A 21 -9.34 14.57 6.81
N LYS A 22 -10.01 15.56 6.21
CA LYS A 22 -9.60 16.97 6.23
C LYS A 22 -9.32 17.51 7.64
N ALA A 23 -10.15 17.17 8.62
CA ALA A 23 -10.00 17.62 10.00
C ALA A 23 -8.68 17.16 10.66
N GLU A 24 -8.10 16.05 10.19
CA GLU A 24 -6.83 15.51 10.70
C GLU A 24 -5.65 15.78 9.77
N ASN A 25 -5.87 16.47 8.64
CA ASN A 25 -4.91 16.61 7.55
C ASN A 25 -4.23 15.27 7.19
N LYS A 26 -5.06 14.24 7.00
CA LYS A 26 -4.62 12.86 6.84
C LYS A 26 -5.28 12.19 5.64
N VAL A 27 -4.47 11.56 4.80
CA VAL A 27 -4.92 10.58 3.79
C VAL A 27 -4.63 9.20 4.34
N ILE A 28 -5.62 8.32 4.28
CA ILE A 28 -5.51 6.93 4.74
C ILE A 28 -5.64 6.04 3.50
N MET A 29 -4.65 5.17 3.31
CA MET A 29 -4.63 4.15 2.27
C MET A 29 -4.60 2.78 2.96
N VAL A 30 -5.66 2.00 2.82
CA VAL A 30 -5.73 0.65 3.40
C VAL A 30 -5.45 -0.38 2.32
N PHE A 31 -4.42 -1.19 2.53
CA PHE A 31 -3.96 -2.23 1.64
C PHE A 31 -4.34 -3.61 2.19
N ASN A 32 -5.22 -4.32 1.48
CA ASN A 32 -5.48 -5.74 1.72
C ASN A 32 -4.79 -6.55 0.61
N LEU A 33 -3.55 -6.95 0.88
CA LEU A 33 -2.64 -7.53 -0.11
C LEU A 33 -2.10 -8.87 0.38
N ASP A 34 -2.07 -9.86 -0.50
CA ASP A 34 -1.45 -11.16 -0.22
C ASP A 34 0.07 -11.07 -0.32
N VAL A 35 0.77 -11.30 0.79
CA VAL A 35 2.24 -11.29 0.86
C VAL A 35 2.82 -12.65 1.30
N ARG A 36 2.08 -13.74 1.09
CA ARG A 36 2.49 -15.08 1.56
C ARG A 36 3.71 -15.66 0.84
N THR A 37 4.04 -15.18 -0.35
CA THR A 37 5.20 -15.65 -1.14
C THR A 37 6.13 -14.49 -1.51
N PRO A 38 7.45 -14.74 -1.69
CA PRO A 38 8.40 -13.70 -2.07
C PRO A 38 8.02 -12.95 -3.35
N ALA A 39 7.59 -13.66 -4.40
CA ALA A 39 7.14 -13.04 -5.65
C ALA A 39 5.96 -12.08 -5.45
N LYS A 40 5.05 -12.38 -4.51
CA LYS A 40 3.93 -11.49 -4.19
C LYS A 40 4.38 -10.26 -3.40
N VAL A 41 5.39 -10.40 -2.54
CA VAL A 41 5.98 -9.28 -1.78
C VAL A 41 6.52 -8.21 -2.73
N ASP A 42 7.29 -8.60 -3.76
CA ASP A 42 7.87 -7.65 -4.70
C ASP A 42 6.81 -6.87 -5.48
N HIS A 43 5.76 -7.56 -5.95
CA HIS A 43 4.62 -6.92 -6.61
C HIS A 43 3.88 -5.95 -5.68
N VAL A 44 3.71 -6.34 -4.42
CA VAL A 44 3.06 -5.50 -3.40
C VAL A 44 3.88 -4.24 -3.14
N ILE A 45 5.21 -4.36 -3.00
CA ILE A 45 6.09 -3.21 -2.81
C ILE A 45 5.96 -2.22 -3.97
N GLN A 46 6.07 -2.69 -5.21
CA GLN A 46 5.96 -1.84 -6.39
C GLN A 46 4.60 -1.13 -6.47
N TYR A 47 3.52 -1.87 -6.21
CA TYR A 47 2.16 -1.35 -6.22
C TYR A 47 1.97 -0.26 -5.15
N VAL A 48 2.38 -0.52 -3.91
CA VAL A 48 2.27 0.44 -2.79
C VAL A 48 3.05 1.70 -3.08
N VAL A 49 4.30 1.58 -3.54
CA VAL A 49 5.15 2.75 -3.85
C VAL A 49 4.51 3.57 -4.95
N GLY A 50 4.10 2.94 -6.06
CA GLY A 50 3.46 3.63 -7.17
C GLY A 50 2.17 4.36 -6.76
N ARG A 51 1.31 3.69 -5.98
CA ARG A 51 0.07 4.29 -5.45
C ARG A 51 0.34 5.43 -4.48
N THR A 52 1.34 5.30 -3.61
CA THR A 52 1.68 6.35 -2.63
C THR A 52 2.25 7.60 -3.33
N VAL A 53 3.10 7.41 -4.34
CA VAL A 53 3.62 8.52 -5.17
C VAL A 53 2.48 9.23 -5.89
N TRP A 54 1.61 8.47 -6.58
CA TRP A 54 0.43 9.03 -7.22
C TRP A 54 -0.46 9.78 -6.23
N CYS A 55 -0.73 9.19 -5.06
CA CYS A 55 -1.53 9.81 -4.01
C CYS A 55 -0.90 11.13 -3.55
N SER A 56 0.41 11.19 -3.35
CA SER A 56 1.09 12.42 -2.95
C SER A 56 0.98 13.53 -3.98
N LEU A 57 1.02 13.20 -5.27
CA LEU A 57 0.90 14.19 -6.35
C LEU A 57 -0.51 14.75 -6.49
N ASN A 58 -1.52 14.00 -6.04
CA ASN A 58 -2.94 14.35 -6.15
C ASN A 58 -3.57 14.83 -4.83
N SER A 59 -2.81 14.79 -3.73
CA SER A 59 -3.24 15.25 -2.42
C SER A 59 -2.68 16.64 -2.10
N PRO A 60 -3.28 17.38 -1.15
CA PRO A 60 -2.67 18.59 -0.63
C PRO A 60 -1.24 18.34 -0.11
N VAL A 61 -0.38 19.36 -0.25
CA VAL A 61 0.98 19.32 0.30
C VAL A 61 0.94 19.28 1.84
N ASN A 62 1.98 18.70 2.44
CA ASN A 62 2.14 18.59 3.90
C ASN A 62 1.00 17.80 4.60
N VAL A 63 0.32 16.92 3.87
CA VAL A 63 -0.65 15.98 4.47
C VAL A 63 0.11 14.75 5.01
N ASN A 64 -0.43 14.12 6.05
CA ASN A 64 0.08 12.82 6.50
C ASN A 64 -0.60 11.69 5.73
N ILE A 65 0.17 10.93 4.95
CA ILE A 65 -0.29 9.73 4.26
C ILE A 65 -0.04 8.53 5.17
N LEU A 66 -1.11 7.97 5.73
CA LEU A 66 -1.08 6.74 6.50
C LEU A 66 -1.33 5.55 5.58
N LEU A 67 -0.32 4.69 5.42
CA LEU A 67 -0.43 3.39 4.77
C LEU A 67 -0.75 2.34 5.84
N SER A 68 -1.94 1.77 5.82
CA SER A 68 -2.37 0.70 6.73
C SER A 68 -2.45 -0.61 5.97
N PHE A 69 -1.77 -1.65 6.46
CA PHE A 69 -1.79 -2.97 5.81
C PHE A 69 -2.57 -3.95 6.66
N ASP A 70 -3.54 -4.63 6.05
CA ASP A 70 -4.31 -5.68 6.69
C ASP A 70 -3.71 -7.06 6.37
N PHE A 71 -3.00 -7.63 7.35
CA PHE A 71 -2.35 -8.93 7.27
C PHE A 71 -3.07 -10.01 8.08
N ARG A 72 -4.18 -9.66 8.74
CA ARG A 72 -4.94 -10.59 9.57
C ARG A 72 -5.40 -11.79 8.72
N GLY A 73 -5.28 -12.98 9.29
CA GLY A 73 -5.67 -14.24 8.61
C GLY A 73 -4.69 -14.77 7.56
N GLN A 74 -3.60 -14.05 7.24
CA GLN A 74 -2.63 -14.51 6.24
C GLN A 74 -1.51 -15.41 6.80
N GLY A 75 -1.42 -15.59 8.12
CA GLY A 75 -0.39 -16.41 8.77
C GLY A 75 1.04 -15.86 8.62
N ILE A 76 1.18 -14.54 8.49
CA ILE A 76 2.47 -13.88 8.24
C ILE A 76 3.29 -13.79 9.53
N ILE A 77 4.57 -14.15 9.44
CA ILE A 77 5.52 -14.01 10.54
C ILE A 77 5.82 -12.53 10.77
N VAL A 78 5.67 -12.03 12.00
CA VAL A 78 5.93 -10.63 12.41
C VAL A 78 7.32 -10.12 11.97
N THR A 79 8.33 -10.98 11.87
CA THR A 79 9.66 -10.60 11.39
C THR A 79 9.67 -10.21 9.91
N LYS A 80 8.83 -10.83 9.07
CA LYS A 80 8.71 -10.49 7.64
C LYS A 80 8.02 -9.15 7.42
N THR A 81 7.10 -8.75 8.31
CA THR A 81 6.44 -7.45 8.19
C THR A 81 7.42 -6.31 8.44
N GLN A 82 8.37 -6.46 9.39
CA GLN A 82 9.40 -5.45 9.63
C GLN A 82 10.34 -5.24 8.42
N SER A 83 10.73 -6.34 7.75
CA SER A 83 11.50 -6.24 6.50
C SER A 83 10.73 -5.50 5.40
N LEU A 84 9.44 -5.81 5.23
CA LEU A 84 8.56 -5.09 4.31
C LEU A 84 8.46 -3.60 4.65
N LYS A 85 8.27 -3.26 5.93
CA LYS A 85 8.20 -1.85 6.39
C LYS A 85 9.47 -1.09 6.04
N SER A 86 10.62 -1.70 6.33
CA SER A 86 11.92 -1.08 6.10
C SER A 86 12.16 -0.81 4.62
N GLU A 87 11.81 -1.79 3.77
CA GLU A 87 11.96 -1.67 2.32
C GLU A 87 11.01 -0.62 1.71
N LEU A 88 9.74 -0.59 2.16
CA LEU A 88 8.80 0.45 1.76
C LEU A 88 9.29 1.86 2.13
N LEU A 89 9.74 2.06 3.38
CA LEU A 89 10.28 3.35 3.82
C LEU A 89 11.50 3.76 3.00
N ARG A 90 12.42 2.83 2.73
CA ARG A 90 13.61 3.08 1.90
C ARG A 90 13.23 3.58 0.51
N LEU A 91 12.26 2.94 -0.15
CA LEU A 91 11.81 3.29 -1.49
C LEU A 91 11.01 4.60 -1.52
N LEU A 92 10.13 4.81 -0.54
CA LEU A 92 9.32 6.02 -0.44
C LEU A 92 10.19 7.26 -0.13
N ASN A 93 11.20 7.12 0.72
CA ASN A 93 12.18 8.19 0.97
C ASN A 93 12.99 8.52 -0.30
N LYS A 94 13.33 7.52 -1.12
CA LYS A 94 13.99 7.73 -2.41
C LYS A 94 13.09 8.43 -3.44
N ALA A 95 11.77 8.29 -3.32
CA ALA A 95 10.81 8.88 -4.25
C ALA A 95 10.59 10.39 -4.05
N ASN A 96 11.25 11.03 -3.06
CA ASN A 96 11.16 12.47 -2.78
C ASN A 96 9.71 12.99 -2.68
N ILE A 97 8.88 12.27 -1.92
CA ILE A 97 7.49 12.61 -1.68
C ILE A 97 7.40 13.85 -0.77
N ASN A 98 6.61 14.85 -1.14
CA ASN A 98 6.44 16.11 -0.39
C ASN A 98 5.56 15.97 0.87
N ASN A 99 4.97 14.80 1.06
CA ASN A 99 4.04 14.49 2.14
C ASN A 99 4.70 13.56 3.15
N GLN A 100 4.32 13.68 4.42
CA GLN A 100 4.79 12.73 5.43
C GLN A 100 4.13 11.38 5.18
N VAL A 101 4.90 10.29 5.22
CA VAL A 101 4.36 8.92 5.08
C VAL A 101 4.54 8.14 6.38
N SER A 102 3.47 7.53 6.85
CA SER A 102 3.44 6.67 8.04
C SER A 102 2.96 5.28 7.66
N ILE A 103 3.52 4.23 8.26
CA ILE A 103 3.15 2.83 7.97
C ILE A 103 2.66 2.15 9.25
N ASP A 104 1.45 1.61 9.17
CA ASP A 104 0.77 0.83 10.20
C ASP A 104 0.42 -0.57 9.68
N PHE A 105 0.55 -1.59 10.55
CA PHE A 105 0.27 -2.98 10.21
C PHE A 105 -0.75 -3.56 11.17
N LEU A 106 -1.87 -4.00 10.61
CA LEU A 106 -2.90 -4.75 11.30
C LEU A 106 -2.55 -6.24 11.16
N ILE A 107 -2.02 -6.83 12.24
CA ILE A 107 -1.60 -8.23 12.33
C ILE A 107 -2.53 -9.03 13.23
#